data_AF-A0A957KV23-F1
#
_entry.id   AF-A0A957KV23-F1
#
_cell.length_a   1.000
_cell.length_b   1.000
_cell.length_c   1.000
_cell.angle_alpha   90.00
_cell.angle_beta   90.00
_cell.angle_gamma   90.00
#
_symmetry.space_group_name_H-M   'P 1'
#
loop_
_entity.id
_entity.type
_entity.pdbx_description
1 polymer ?
#
loop_
_entity_poly.entity_id
_entity_poly.type
_entity_poly.pdbx_seq_one_letter_code
_entity_poly.pdbx_strand_id
1 'polypeptide(L)'
;TRLGPELPALLGMDGPKHYLVLVQNNHELRATGGFIAAIGKITLDQGKLVELDFVDSYDIYRNDGVYPPAPTPMKTHMNIPLMLMRDANWSPDLPTAARVASTLYRSDTGVKVDGIVTVDLDAVRTIFGALGEVQVPGFDEPLTGDNIESQVVRLWERPAEGDTAVGGATPEELGAWWEQRKDFIPALTQAALAHVQNGGANYLALADALHTALAERSVQAWLVSPTAEEVLSAAEWDGGLHPEEGKDYLAVIDTNMGYNKADAAIERALDYRVAWPDGPDAPAQATLTLTYTHPIDA
;
A
#
# COMPACT_ATOMS: atom_id res chain seq x y z
N THR A 1 22.99 1.08 -12.56
CA THR A 1 21.67 1.75 -12.40
C THR A 1 21.88 3.15 -11.88
N ARG A 2 21.01 4.12 -12.24
CA ARG A 2 21.16 5.54 -11.83
C ARG A 2 21.09 5.74 -10.31
N LEU A 3 20.49 4.80 -9.57
CA LEU A 3 20.42 4.79 -8.10
C LEU A 3 21.72 4.37 -7.40
N GLY A 4 22.66 3.74 -8.12
CA GLY A 4 23.89 3.16 -7.54
C GLY A 4 24.71 4.11 -6.64
N PRO A 5 24.93 5.38 -7.05
CA PRO A 5 25.62 6.36 -6.22
C PRO A 5 24.89 6.75 -4.92
N GLU A 6 23.56 6.64 -4.88
CA GLU A 6 22.74 6.97 -3.70
C GLU A 6 22.66 5.81 -2.70
N LEU A 7 22.96 4.58 -3.12
CA LEU A 7 22.82 3.37 -2.29
C LEU A 7 23.51 3.48 -0.92
N PRO A 8 24.77 3.98 -0.79
CA PRO A 8 25.39 4.11 0.53
C PRO A 8 24.56 4.99 1.49
N ALA A 9 24.06 6.13 1.03
CA ALA A 9 23.25 7.02 1.83
C ALA A 9 21.89 6.41 2.17
N LEU A 10 21.23 5.75 1.20
CA LEU A 10 19.94 5.07 1.40
C LEU A 10 20.06 3.88 2.37
N LEU A 11 21.21 3.20 2.38
CA LEU A 11 21.50 2.07 3.27
C LEU A 11 22.04 2.50 4.64
N GLY A 12 22.10 3.80 4.92
CA GLY A 12 22.51 4.34 6.21
C GLY A 12 24.00 4.23 6.51
N MET A 13 24.86 4.32 5.49
CA MET A 13 26.32 4.33 5.68
C MET A 13 26.82 5.59 6.41
N ASP A 14 26.08 6.70 6.30
CA ASP A 14 26.40 7.98 6.97
C ASP A 14 25.59 8.19 8.27
N GLY A 15 24.78 7.20 8.67
CA GLY A 15 23.93 7.21 9.87
C GLY A 15 22.59 6.51 9.64
N PRO A 16 21.83 6.20 10.71
CA PRO A 16 20.57 5.47 10.61
C PRO A 16 19.57 6.13 9.66
N LYS A 17 18.90 5.30 8.86
CA LYS A 17 17.84 5.67 7.92
C LYS A 17 16.54 4.99 8.28
N HIS A 18 15.46 5.77 8.33
CA HIS A 18 14.14 5.27 8.73
C HIS A 18 13.19 5.26 7.53
N TYR A 19 12.63 4.11 7.21
CA TYR A 19 11.65 3.96 6.13
C TYR A 19 10.33 3.47 6.69
N LEU A 20 9.23 3.87 6.05
CA LEU A 20 7.94 3.23 6.28
C LEU A 20 7.60 2.27 5.16
N VAL A 21 7.01 1.14 5.51
CA VAL A 21 6.30 0.25 4.60
C VAL A 21 4.81 0.40 4.92
N LEU A 22 4.04 0.98 4.00
CA LEU A 22 2.59 1.06 4.11
C LEU A 22 1.99 -0.19 3.47
N VAL A 23 1.46 -1.09 4.29
CA VAL A 23 0.82 -2.32 3.83
C VAL A 23 -0.63 -1.98 3.47
N GLN A 24 -0.97 -2.13 2.20
CA GLN A 24 -2.24 -1.69 1.62
C GLN A 24 -3.14 -2.89 1.31
N ASN A 25 -4.40 -2.81 1.74
CA ASN A 25 -5.42 -3.78 1.39
C ASN A 25 -6.18 -3.28 0.16
N ASN A 26 -5.80 -3.76 -1.02
CA ASN A 26 -6.44 -3.45 -2.30
C ASN A 26 -7.84 -4.07 -2.46
N HIS A 27 -8.31 -4.90 -1.51
CA HIS A 27 -9.73 -5.27 -1.41
C HIS A 27 -10.62 -4.19 -0.79
N GLU A 28 -10.01 -3.13 -0.25
CA GLU A 28 -10.71 -1.93 0.17
C GLU A 28 -10.03 -0.73 -0.49
N LEU A 29 -10.35 -0.49 -1.76
CA LEU A 29 -9.57 0.38 -2.64
C LEU A 29 -9.43 1.81 -2.10
N ARG A 30 -8.20 2.31 -2.17
CA ARG A 30 -7.81 3.72 -1.97
C ARG A 30 -6.85 4.11 -3.09
N ALA A 31 -6.65 5.41 -3.28
CA ALA A 31 -6.08 5.97 -4.49
C ALA A 31 -4.67 5.45 -4.87
N THR A 32 -3.84 5.05 -3.90
CA THR A 32 -2.47 4.55 -4.17
C THR A 32 -2.35 3.03 -4.18
N GLY A 33 -3.44 2.27 -4.06
CA GLY A 33 -3.38 0.79 -4.01
C GLY A 33 -4.44 0.18 -3.10
N GLY A 34 -4.65 0.74 -1.90
CA GLY A 34 -5.63 0.18 -0.97
C GLY A 34 -5.64 0.84 0.41
N PHE A 35 -6.58 0.43 1.28
CA PHE A 35 -6.63 0.90 2.66
C PHE A 35 -5.33 0.58 3.40
N ILE A 36 -4.70 1.57 4.05
CA ILE A 36 -3.46 1.35 4.80
C ILE A 36 -3.81 0.58 6.07
N ALA A 37 -3.55 -0.72 6.08
CA ALA A 37 -3.89 -1.60 7.19
C ALA A 37 -2.77 -1.65 8.24
N ALA A 38 -1.52 -1.71 7.80
CA ALA A 38 -0.34 -1.81 8.67
C ALA A 38 0.74 -0.81 8.26
N ILE A 39 1.57 -0.44 9.22
CA ILE A 39 2.74 0.41 9.00
C ILE A 39 3.96 -0.30 9.57
N GLY A 40 4.88 -0.67 8.70
CA GLY A 40 6.19 -1.18 9.07
C GLY A 40 7.20 -0.06 9.16
N LYS A 41 7.83 0.17 10.32
CA LYS A 41 9.02 1.02 10.44
C LYS A 41 10.26 0.15 10.26
N ILE A 42 11.08 0.51 9.28
CA ILE A 42 12.36 -0.12 8.98
C ILE A 42 13.47 0.86 9.33
N THR A 43 14.46 0.43 10.13
CA THR A 43 15.68 1.20 10.33
C THR A 43 16.87 0.47 9.71
N LEU A 44 17.55 1.14 8.78
CA LEU A 44 18.82 0.69 8.20
C LEU A 44 19.97 1.48 8.80
N ASP A 45 21.02 0.80 9.25
CA ASP A 45 22.25 1.42 9.73
C ASP A 45 23.46 0.60 9.27
N GLN A 46 24.45 1.27 8.66
CA GLN A 46 25.64 0.64 8.09
C GLN A 46 25.31 -0.54 7.16
N GLY A 47 24.24 -0.41 6.36
CA GLY A 47 23.77 -1.44 5.43
C GLY A 47 23.11 -2.65 6.07
N LYS A 48 22.75 -2.57 7.35
CA LYS A 48 22.05 -3.64 8.07
C LYS A 48 20.65 -3.19 8.47
N LEU A 49 19.71 -4.12 8.40
CA LEU A 49 18.42 -3.98 9.06
C LEU A 49 18.63 -4.09 10.58
N VAL A 50 18.46 -2.99 11.29
CA VAL A 50 18.66 -2.93 12.76
C VAL A 50 17.35 -2.82 13.52
N GLU A 51 16.28 -2.39 12.87
CA GLU A 51 14.94 -2.34 13.45
C GLU A 51 13.89 -2.70 12.38
N LEU A 52 12.93 -3.51 12.77
CA LEU A 52 11.76 -3.86 11.99
C LEU A 52 10.58 -3.97 12.96
N ASP A 53 9.69 -2.99 12.90
CA ASP A 53 8.53 -2.89 13.79
C ASP A 53 7.27 -2.68 12.96
N PHE A 54 6.21 -3.43 13.24
CA PHE A 54 4.94 -3.27 12.55
C PHE A 54 3.85 -2.94 13.55
N VAL A 55 3.05 -1.95 13.22
CA VAL A 55 1.88 -1.55 14.00
C VAL A 55 0.64 -1.48 13.11
N ASP A 56 -0.51 -1.59 13.75
CA ASP A 56 -1.77 -1.29 13.11
C ASP A 56 -1.84 0.20 12.76
N SER A 57 -2.39 0.55 11.59
CA SER A 57 -2.47 1.96 11.18
C SER A 57 -3.34 2.82 12.09
N TYR A 58 -4.24 2.20 12.87
CA TYR A 58 -5.03 2.87 13.91
C TYR A 58 -4.19 3.25 15.13
N ASP A 59 -3.06 2.57 15.38
CA ASP A 59 -2.16 2.87 16.51
C ASP A 59 -1.27 4.09 16.23
N ILE A 60 -1.13 4.52 14.97
CA ILE A 60 -0.53 5.82 14.62
C ILE A 60 -1.59 6.90 14.79
N TYR A 61 -1.83 7.24 16.05
CA TYR A 61 -2.79 8.25 16.47
C TYR A 61 -2.50 8.70 17.91
N ARG A 62 -2.81 9.97 18.19
CA ARG A 62 -2.73 10.58 19.52
C ARG A 62 -4.05 11.27 19.85
N ASN A 63 -4.57 11.01 21.05
CA ASN A 63 -5.79 11.67 21.54
C ASN A 63 -5.67 13.21 21.62
N ASP A 64 -4.45 13.72 21.81
CA ASP A 64 -4.13 15.15 21.85
C ASP A 64 -3.47 15.66 20.55
N GLY A 65 -3.49 14.84 19.49
CA GLY A 65 -2.93 15.18 18.18
C GLY A 65 -3.77 16.23 17.44
N VAL A 66 -3.09 17.02 16.61
CA VAL A 66 -3.76 17.99 15.72
C VAL A 66 -3.68 17.46 14.29
N TYR A 67 -4.85 17.13 13.75
CA TYR A 67 -4.97 16.52 12.43
C TYR A 67 -5.63 17.49 11.43
N PRO A 68 -5.21 17.48 10.16
CA PRO A 68 -5.88 18.26 9.14
C PRO A 68 -7.31 17.74 8.92
N PRO A 69 -8.22 18.61 8.45
CA PRO A 69 -9.55 18.15 8.04
C PRO A 69 -9.44 17.09 6.93
N ALA A 70 -10.26 16.04 7.02
CA ALA A 70 -10.40 15.11 5.91
C ALA A 70 -11.02 15.81 4.68
N PRO A 71 -10.72 15.33 3.46
CA PRO A 71 -11.41 15.70 2.23
C PRO A 71 -12.93 15.62 2.37
N THR A 72 -13.63 16.53 1.68
CA THR A 72 -15.09 16.61 1.74
C THR A 72 -15.79 15.28 1.44
N PRO A 73 -15.40 14.49 0.41
CA PRO A 73 -16.06 13.22 0.14
C PRO A 73 -15.98 12.23 1.32
N MET A 74 -14.84 12.13 2.00
CA MET A 74 -14.70 11.29 3.20
C MET A 74 -15.61 11.75 4.34
N LYS A 75 -15.73 13.06 4.55
CA LYS A 75 -16.66 13.60 5.56
C LYS A 75 -18.11 13.28 5.22
N THR A 76 -18.49 13.49 3.97
CA THR A 76 -19.88 13.35 3.50
C THR A 76 -20.33 11.89 3.43
N HIS A 77 -19.48 11.01 2.90
CA HIS A 77 -19.86 9.63 2.60
C HIS A 77 -19.37 8.62 3.64
N MET A 78 -18.29 8.93 4.35
CA MET A 78 -17.68 8.03 5.34
C MET A 78 -17.82 8.53 6.77
N ASN A 79 -18.26 9.78 7.01
CA ASN A 79 -18.28 10.39 8.34
C ASN A 79 -16.88 10.43 9.00
N ILE A 80 -15.81 10.57 8.21
CA ILE A 80 -14.44 10.73 8.69
C ILE A 80 -14.13 12.24 8.75
N PRO A 81 -14.00 12.86 9.93
CA PRO A 81 -13.81 14.31 10.03
C PRO A 81 -12.36 14.77 9.82
N LEU A 82 -11.41 13.90 10.13
CA LEU A 82 -9.97 14.20 10.21
C LEU A 82 -9.18 13.25 9.33
N MET A 83 -8.14 13.79 8.68
CA MET A 83 -7.18 13.01 7.92
C MET A 83 -6.22 12.32 8.89
N LEU A 84 -6.31 10.99 8.96
CA LEU A 84 -5.52 10.13 9.85
C LEU A 84 -4.61 9.21 9.03
N MET A 85 -3.65 8.57 9.68
CA MET A 85 -2.59 7.81 9.01
C MET A 85 -3.12 6.73 8.05
N ARG A 86 -4.18 6.02 8.46
CA ARG A 86 -4.84 4.98 7.66
C ARG A 86 -5.48 5.48 6.34
N ASP A 87 -5.74 6.79 6.27
CA ASP A 87 -6.38 7.46 5.14
C ASP A 87 -5.41 8.43 4.42
N ALA A 88 -4.14 8.46 4.82
CA ALA A 88 -3.14 9.41 4.32
C ALA A 88 -2.88 9.28 2.81
N ASN A 89 -3.30 8.16 2.21
CA ASN A 89 -3.22 7.88 0.78
C ASN A 89 -4.48 8.27 -0.02
N TRP A 90 -5.17 9.33 0.39
CA TRP A 90 -6.27 9.91 -0.38
C TRP A 90 -5.85 10.45 -1.75
N SER A 91 -4.65 11.02 -1.86
CA SER A 91 -4.10 11.48 -3.14
C SER A 91 -3.71 10.29 -4.01
N PRO A 92 -4.09 10.24 -5.31
CA PRO A 92 -3.59 9.23 -6.24
C PRO A 92 -2.12 9.43 -6.61
N ASP A 93 -1.57 10.63 -6.38
CA ASP A 93 -0.16 10.91 -6.51
C ASP A 93 0.55 10.47 -5.22
N LEU A 94 1.31 9.37 -5.28
CA LEU A 94 1.99 8.83 -4.10
C LEU A 94 2.98 9.82 -3.48
N PRO A 95 3.80 10.61 -4.19
CA PRO A 95 4.67 11.60 -3.55
C PRO A 95 3.89 12.57 -2.66
N THR A 96 2.70 12.99 -3.09
CA THR A 96 1.79 13.83 -2.29
C THR A 96 1.22 13.08 -1.08
N ALA A 97 0.73 11.85 -1.27
CA ALA A 97 0.26 11.00 -0.17
C ALA A 97 1.36 10.68 0.86
N ALA A 98 2.57 10.37 0.39
CA ALA A 98 3.72 10.03 1.21
C ALA A 98 4.18 11.22 2.07
N ARG A 99 4.12 12.45 1.55
CA ARG A 99 4.37 13.66 2.35
C ARG A 99 3.34 13.86 3.46
N VAL A 100 2.07 13.53 3.21
CA VAL A 100 1.01 13.54 4.23
C VAL A 100 1.29 12.47 5.29
N ALA A 101 1.51 11.21 4.87
CA ALA A 101 1.82 10.10 5.76
C ALA A 101 3.08 10.37 6.62
N SER A 102 4.15 10.88 6.01
CA SER A 102 5.39 11.28 6.69
C SER A 102 5.14 12.36 7.75
N THR A 103 4.29 13.35 7.43
CA THR A 103 3.95 14.43 8.36
C THR A 103 3.14 13.92 9.56
N LEU A 104 2.12 13.09 9.30
CA LEU A 104 1.29 12.47 10.33
C LEU A 104 2.11 11.54 11.23
N TYR A 105 2.92 10.67 10.63
CA TYR A 105 3.78 9.75 11.36
C TYR A 105 4.76 10.50 12.27
N ARG A 106 5.41 11.55 11.76
CA ARG A 106 6.31 12.38 12.57
C ARG A 106 5.58 13.10 13.69
N SER A 107 4.37 13.61 13.44
CA SER A 107 3.56 14.28 14.46
C SER A 107 3.26 13.32 15.62
N ASP A 108 2.93 12.07 15.32
CA ASP A 108 2.44 11.13 16.32
C ASP A 108 3.56 10.37 17.03
N THR A 109 4.68 10.12 16.35
CA THR A 109 5.80 9.31 16.87
C THR A 109 7.07 10.10 17.15
N GLY A 110 7.21 11.32 16.61
CA GLY A 110 8.45 12.10 16.63
C GLY A 110 9.51 11.63 15.61
N VAL A 111 9.28 10.54 14.89
CA VAL A 111 10.27 9.96 13.96
C VAL A 111 10.20 10.66 12.60
N LYS A 112 11.34 11.10 12.09
CA LYS A 112 11.49 11.55 10.71
C LYS A 112 11.90 10.37 9.83
N VAL A 113 11.22 10.20 8.71
CA VAL A 113 11.47 9.13 7.74
C VAL A 113 12.24 9.66 6.53
N ASP A 114 13.06 8.82 5.94
CA ASP A 114 13.88 9.06 4.74
C ASP A 114 13.18 8.58 3.45
N GLY A 115 12.11 7.78 3.59
CA GLY A 115 11.27 7.34 2.48
C GLY A 115 10.09 6.49 2.94
N ILE A 116 9.20 6.21 1.99
CA ILE A 116 8.01 5.39 2.17
C ILE A 116 7.92 4.43 0.99
N VAL A 117 7.66 3.16 1.25
CA VAL A 117 7.34 2.13 0.26
C VAL A 117 5.91 1.68 0.51
N THR A 118 5.08 1.57 -0.51
CA THR A 118 3.77 0.92 -0.43
C THR A 118 3.87 -0.50 -0.94
N VAL A 119 3.12 -1.41 -0.34
CA VAL A 119 3.03 -2.83 -0.74
C VAL A 119 1.57 -3.25 -0.59
N ASP A 120 0.92 -3.66 -1.67
CA ASP A 120 -0.42 -4.24 -1.63
C ASP A 120 -0.42 -5.78 -1.65
N LEU A 121 -1.61 -6.40 -1.70
CA LEU A 121 -1.72 -7.86 -1.69
C LEU A 121 -1.19 -8.51 -2.98
N ASP A 122 -1.27 -7.82 -4.12
CA ASP A 122 -0.73 -8.32 -5.40
C ASP A 122 0.79 -8.38 -5.36
N ALA A 123 1.42 -7.37 -4.74
CA ALA A 123 2.87 -7.39 -4.48
C ALA A 123 3.27 -8.53 -3.55
N VAL A 124 2.52 -8.73 -2.44
CA VAL A 124 2.77 -9.83 -1.52
C VAL A 124 2.68 -11.18 -2.25
N ARG A 125 1.63 -11.39 -3.04
CA ARG A 125 1.45 -12.60 -3.86
C ARG A 125 2.59 -12.81 -4.84
N THR A 126 2.97 -11.76 -5.56
CA THR A 126 4.03 -11.80 -6.59
C THR A 126 5.40 -12.13 -5.98
N ILE A 127 5.75 -11.48 -4.86
CA ILE A 127 7.01 -11.71 -4.15
C ILE A 127 7.05 -13.12 -3.55
N PHE A 128 5.98 -13.57 -2.90
CA PHE A 128 5.92 -14.93 -2.34
C PHE A 128 5.92 -16.02 -3.41
N GLY A 129 5.34 -15.75 -4.60
CA GLY A 129 5.48 -16.63 -5.76
C GLY A 129 6.94 -16.84 -6.18
N ALA A 130 7.78 -15.80 -6.09
CA ALA A 130 9.20 -15.88 -6.39
C ALA A 130 10.08 -16.39 -5.23
N LEU A 131 9.64 -16.22 -3.98
CA LEU A 131 10.28 -16.85 -2.82
C LEU A 131 10.08 -18.36 -2.80
N GLY A 132 8.96 -18.86 -3.35
CA GLY A 132 8.59 -20.28 -3.26
C GLY A 132 7.96 -20.59 -1.91
N GLU A 133 8.36 -21.71 -1.29
CA GLU A 133 7.80 -22.15 -0.01
C GLU A 133 8.54 -21.48 1.17
N VAL A 134 7.85 -20.58 1.86
CA VAL A 134 8.36 -19.90 3.05
C VAL A 134 7.67 -20.47 4.29
N GLN A 135 8.42 -21.20 5.11
CA GLN A 135 7.92 -21.66 6.40
C GLN A 135 7.85 -20.50 7.40
N VAL A 136 6.65 -20.15 7.85
CA VAL A 136 6.42 -19.14 8.89
C VAL A 136 6.12 -19.83 10.22
N PRO A 137 6.78 -19.44 11.34
CA PRO A 137 6.44 -19.96 12.66
C PRO A 137 4.96 -19.73 12.99
N GLY A 138 4.27 -20.76 13.50
CA GLY A 138 2.85 -20.69 13.83
C GLY A 138 1.90 -21.09 12.69
N PHE A 139 2.43 -21.46 11.51
CA PHE A 139 1.64 -21.96 10.39
C PHE A 139 2.03 -23.42 10.09
N ASP A 140 1.02 -24.28 9.95
CA ASP A 140 1.22 -25.70 9.65
C ASP A 140 1.68 -25.92 8.21
N GLU A 141 1.20 -25.09 7.28
CA GLU A 141 1.57 -25.15 5.86
C GLU A 141 2.52 -23.99 5.50
N PRO A 142 3.52 -24.24 4.62
CA PRO A 142 4.35 -23.17 4.07
C PRO A 142 3.51 -22.12 3.34
N LEU A 143 3.91 -20.86 3.46
CA LEU A 143 3.30 -19.78 2.71
C LEU A 143 3.92 -19.69 1.32
N THR A 144 3.07 -19.56 0.31
CA THR A 144 3.41 -19.49 -1.11
C THR A 144 2.61 -18.38 -1.77
N GLY A 145 2.92 -18.04 -3.03
CA GLY A 145 2.11 -17.11 -3.81
C GLY A 145 0.64 -17.53 -3.95
N ASP A 146 0.32 -18.83 -3.84
CA ASP A 146 -1.04 -19.33 -4.03
C ASP A 146 -1.92 -19.17 -2.78
N ASN A 147 -1.33 -19.19 -1.59
CA ASN A 147 -2.09 -19.15 -0.33
C ASN A 147 -1.90 -17.86 0.48
N ILE A 148 -0.84 -17.07 0.24
CA ILE A 148 -0.47 -15.95 1.11
C ILE A 148 -1.57 -14.91 1.23
N GLU A 149 -2.24 -14.59 0.12
CA GLU A 149 -3.31 -13.59 0.09
C GLU A 149 -4.46 -14.01 1.02
N SER A 150 -4.91 -15.27 0.91
CA SER A 150 -5.97 -15.80 1.77
C SER A 150 -5.60 -15.79 3.26
N GLN A 151 -4.31 -16.02 3.57
CA GLN A 151 -3.80 -16.00 4.94
C GLN A 151 -3.73 -14.57 5.49
N VAL A 152 -3.24 -13.62 4.70
CA VAL A 152 -3.25 -12.19 5.04
C VAL A 152 -4.69 -11.74 5.25
N VAL A 153 -5.59 -11.98 4.29
CA VAL A 153 -7.01 -11.59 4.41
C VAL A 153 -7.63 -12.17 5.68
N ARG A 154 -7.45 -13.47 5.97
CA ARG A 154 -8.00 -14.11 7.17
C ARG A 154 -7.54 -13.46 8.48
N LEU A 155 -6.26 -13.08 8.56
CA LEU A 155 -5.68 -12.50 9.78
C LEU A 155 -6.00 -11.01 9.94
N TRP A 156 -6.29 -10.34 8.83
CA TRP A 156 -6.67 -8.93 8.81
C TRP A 156 -8.19 -8.70 8.88
N GLU A 157 -8.99 -9.72 8.57
CA GLU A 157 -10.43 -9.76 8.82
C GLU A 157 -10.72 -9.91 10.30
N ARG A 158 -11.15 -8.82 10.93
CA ARG A 158 -11.72 -8.86 12.27
C ARG A 158 -12.92 -9.82 12.24
N PRO A 159 -12.94 -10.88 13.07
CA PRO A 159 -14.10 -11.74 13.21
C PRO A 159 -15.32 -10.85 13.53
N ALA A 160 -16.43 -11.07 12.84
CA ALA A 160 -17.61 -10.23 12.99
C ALA A 160 -18.07 -10.18 14.47
N GLU A 161 -18.27 -8.96 14.98
CA GLU A 161 -18.90 -8.75 16.29
C GLU A 161 -20.43 -8.80 16.16
N GLY A 162 -21.07 -9.79 16.79
CA GLY A 162 -22.48 -9.73 17.23
C GLY A 162 -23.59 -10.02 16.21
N ASP A 163 -24.53 -10.87 16.65
CA ASP A 163 -25.94 -11.18 16.28
C ASP A 163 -26.41 -11.30 14.82
N THR A 164 -25.62 -10.93 13.81
CA THR A 164 -26.04 -11.05 12.39
C THR A 164 -25.15 -11.96 11.55
N ALA A 165 -24.00 -12.36 12.08
CA ALA A 165 -23.19 -13.44 11.53
C ALA A 165 -23.51 -14.75 12.26
N VAL A 166 -23.69 -15.84 11.52
CA VAL A 166 -23.76 -17.19 12.10
C VAL A 166 -22.40 -17.48 12.75
N GLY A 167 -22.30 -17.35 14.08
CA GLY A 167 -21.10 -17.64 14.86
C GLY A 167 -20.23 -16.42 15.20
N GLY A 168 -20.78 -15.41 15.89
CA GLY A 168 -19.99 -14.29 16.41
C GLY A 168 -18.87 -14.75 17.35
N ALA A 169 -17.68 -14.14 17.22
CA ALA A 169 -16.51 -14.50 18.00
C ALA A 169 -16.65 -14.07 19.47
N THR A 170 -16.23 -14.94 20.38
CA THR A 170 -16.11 -14.67 21.81
C THR A 170 -14.99 -13.65 22.10
N PRO A 171 -15.03 -12.94 23.23
CA PRO A 171 -13.93 -12.05 23.65
C PRO A 171 -12.56 -12.75 23.72
N GLU A 172 -12.54 -14.04 24.05
CA GLU A 172 -11.31 -14.85 24.05
C GLU A 172 -10.82 -15.12 22.61
N GLU A 173 -11.71 -15.46 21.68
CA GLU A 173 -11.37 -15.63 20.25
C GLU A 173 -10.94 -14.31 19.60
N LEU A 174 -11.56 -13.19 19.98
CA LEU A 174 -11.13 -11.84 19.60
C LEU A 174 -9.75 -11.49 20.16
N GLY A 175 -9.47 -11.86 21.42
CA GLY A 175 -8.16 -11.70 22.04
C GLY A 175 -7.08 -12.53 21.34
N ALA A 176 -7.34 -13.81 21.08
CA ALA A 176 -6.41 -14.69 20.39
C ALA A 176 -6.19 -14.26 18.94
N TRP A 177 -7.24 -13.81 18.24
CA TRP A 177 -7.14 -13.23 16.90
C TRP A 177 -6.27 -11.97 16.91
N TRP A 178 -6.45 -11.09 17.90
CA TRP A 178 -5.66 -9.87 18.04
C TRP A 178 -4.18 -10.15 18.28
N GLU A 179 -3.86 -11.13 19.13
CA GLU A 179 -2.48 -11.59 19.35
C GLU A 179 -1.86 -12.18 18.08
N GLN A 180 -2.58 -13.09 17.41
CA GLN A 180 -2.10 -13.70 16.15
C GLN A 180 -1.91 -12.66 15.03
N ARG A 181 -2.83 -11.69 14.89
CA ARG A 181 -2.73 -10.59 13.92
C ARG A 181 -1.47 -9.75 14.16
N LYS A 182 -1.20 -9.39 15.42
CA LYS A 182 -0.06 -8.53 15.78
C LYS A 182 1.28 -9.18 15.48
N ASP A 183 1.39 -10.48 15.72
CA ASP A 183 2.65 -11.20 15.51
C ASP A 183 2.85 -11.64 14.05
N PHE A 184 1.78 -11.69 13.25
CA PHE A 184 1.82 -12.26 11.90
C PHE A 184 2.75 -11.51 10.93
N ILE A 185 2.57 -10.21 10.70
CA ILE A 185 3.38 -9.47 9.71
C ILE A 185 4.87 -9.42 10.11
N PRO A 186 5.23 -9.16 11.37
CA PRO A 186 6.61 -9.32 11.83
C PRO A 186 7.17 -10.72 11.56
N ALA A 187 6.43 -11.78 11.92
CA ALA A 187 6.88 -13.17 11.72
C ALA A 187 7.02 -13.51 10.23
N LEU A 188 6.07 -13.09 9.40
CA LEU A 188 6.07 -13.24 7.95
C LEU A 188 7.31 -12.58 7.33
N THR A 189 7.57 -11.32 7.69
CA THR A 189 8.69 -10.54 7.16
C THR A 189 10.02 -11.12 7.60
N GLN A 190 10.14 -11.54 8.86
CA GLN A 190 11.35 -12.19 9.38
C GLN A 190 11.60 -13.55 8.71
N ALA A 191 10.55 -14.36 8.52
CA ALA A 191 10.65 -15.65 7.84
C ALA A 191 11.07 -15.48 6.37
N ALA A 192 10.47 -14.53 5.64
CA ALA A 192 10.85 -14.21 4.27
C ALA A 192 12.30 -13.73 4.18
N LEU A 193 12.73 -12.83 5.08
CA LEU A 193 14.11 -12.34 5.12
C LEU A 193 15.11 -13.48 5.42
N ALA A 194 14.81 -14.31 6.41
CA ALA A 194 15.64 -15.47 6.76
C ALA A 194 15.72 -16.46 5.59
N HIS A 195 14.61 -16.69 4.88
CA HIS A 195 14.57 -17.55 3.71
C HIS A 195 15.53 -17.04 2.61
N VAL A 196 15.54 -15.73 2.33
CA VAL A 196 16.49 -15.11 1.39
C VAL A 196 17.93 -15.20 1.88
N GLN A 197 18.19 -14.91 3.15
CA GLN A 197 19.54 -14.93 3.74
C GLN A 197 20.16 -16.34 3.77
N ASN A 198 19.34 -17.36 3.95
CA ASN A 198 19.76 -18.76 3.96
C ASN A 198 19.90 -19.37 2.56
N GLY A 199 19.72 -18.57 1.50
CA GLY A 199 19.85 -19.02 0.11
C GLY A 199 18.66 -19.84 -0.39
N GLY A 200 17.49 -19.73 0.26
CA GLY A 200 16.25 -20.38 -0.17
C GLY A 200 15.64 -19.76 -1.43
N ALA A 201 15.98 -18.51 -1.72
CA ALA A 201 15.39 -17.76 -2.83
C ALA A 201 16.26 -17.71 -4.08
N ASN A 202 15.62 -17.72 -5.25
CA ASN A 202 16.27 -17.38 -6.51
C ASN A 202 16.31 -15.85 -6.68
N TYR A 203 17.50 -15.25 -6.54
CA TYR A 203 17.66 -13.79 -6.63
C TYR A 203 17.23 -13.19 -7.98
N LEU A 204 17.36 -13.92 -9.09
CA LEU A 204 16.88 -13.44 -10.39
C LEU A 204 15.35 -13.44 -10.44
N ALA A 205 14.70 -14.49 -9.94
CA ALA A 205 13.25 -14.55 -9.85
C ALA A 205 12.70 -13.46 -8.91
N LEU A 206 13.37 -13.21 -7.77
CA LEU A 206 12.99 -12.13 -6.87
C LEU A 206 13.15 -10.74 -7.49
N ALA A 207 14.23 -10.51 -8.23
CA ALA A 207 14.43 -9.23 -8.92
C ALA A 207 13.37 -9.01 -10.00
N ASP A 208 12.98 -10.06 -10.73
CA ASP A 208 11.91 -10.02 -11.72
C ASP A 208 10.53 -9.78 -11.08
N ALA A 209 10.24 -10.45 -9.97
CA ALA A 209 9.02 -10.24 -9.19
C ALA A 209 8.92 -8.81 -8.63
N LEU A 210 10.02 -8.26 -8.08
CA LEU A 210 10.05 -6.88 -7.61
C LEU A 210 9.89 -5.89 -8.76
N HIS A 211 10.54 -6.14 -9.90
CA HIS A 211 10.37 -5.30 -11.10
C HIS A 211 8.92 -5.33 -11.59
N THR A 212 8.29 -6.51 -11.62
CA THR A 212 6.88 -6.69 -11.99
C THR A 212 5.99 -5.91 -11.03
N ALA A 213 6.19 -6.05 -9.72
CA ALA A 213 5.40 -5.35 -8.73
C ALA A 213 5.52 -3.82 -8.81
N LEU A 214 6.73 -3.32 -9.11
CA LEU A 214 6.95 -1.89 -9.38
C LEU A 214 6.26 -1.42 -10.67
N ALA A 215 6.34 -2.21 -11.74
CA ALA A 215 5.73 -1.89 -13.04
C ALA A 215 4.19 -1.92 -12.97
N GLU A 216 3.61 -2.83 -12.19
CA GLU A 216 2.17 -2.95 -11.96
C GLU A 216 1.67 -2.00 -10.86
N ARG A 217 2.56 -1.22 -10.23
CA ARG A 217 2.29 -0.30 -9.12
C ARG A 217 1.74 -0.96 -7.85
N SER A 218 1.86 -2.27 -7.73
CA SER A 218 1.58 -3.01 -6.49
C SER A 218 2.67 -2.78 -5.42
N VAL A 219 3.88 -2.42 -5.86
CA VAL A 219 4.89 -1.70 -5.06
C VAL A 219 5.11 -0.32 -5.65
N GLN A 220 5.14 0.70 -4.81
CA GLN A 220 5.57 2.05 -5.19
C GLN A 220 6.47 2.62 -4.09
N ALA A 221 7.32 3.61 -4.42
CA ALA A 221 8.28 4.14 -3.45
C ALA A 221 8.46 5.66 -3.57
N TRP A 222 8.49 6.35 -2.45
CA TRP A 222 8.83 7.77 -2.36
C TRP A 222 10.05 7.94 -1.46
N LEU A 223 11.01 8.78 -1.89
CA LEU A 223 12.23 9.08 -1.15
C LEU A 223 12.35 10.58 -0.85
N VAL A 224 12.92 10.90 0.32
CA VAL A 224 13.22 12.29 0.70
C VAL A 224 14.39 12.86 -0.10
N SER A 225 15.35 12.02 -0.53
CA SER A 225 16.48 12.44 -1.37
C SER A 225 15.96 12.87 -2.74
N PRO A 226 16.11 14.15 -3.15
CA PRO A 226 15.62 14.60 -4.45
C PRO A 226 16.26 13.86 -5.62
N THR A 227 17.55 13.53 -5.50
CA THR A 227 18.29 12.78 -6.53
C THR A 227 17.76 11.35 -6.66
N ALA A 228 17.49 10.67 -5.53
CA ALA A 228 16.97 9.32 -5.56
C ALA A 228 15.50 9.29 -6.04
N GLU A 229 14.71 10.28 -5.62
CA GLU A 229 13.33 10.45 -6.07
C GLU A 229 13.24 10.70 -7.57
N GLU A 230 14.13 11.51 -8.15
CA GLU A 230 14.19 11.71 -9.61
C GLU A 230 14.45 10.40 -10.36
N VAL A 231 15.24 9.48 -9.78
CA VAL A 231 15.46 8.15 -10.36
C VAL A 231 14.19 7.29 -10.29
N LEU A 232 13.46 7.32 -9.18
CA LEU A 232 12.19 6.60 -9.05
C LEU A 232 11.12 7.16 -9.99
N SER A 233 11.05 8.48 -10.09
CA SER A 233 10.12 9.20 -10.96
C SER A 233 10.38 8.92 -12.44
N ALA A 234 11.64 8.97 -12.87
CA ALA A 234 12.01 8.62 -14.24
C ALA A 234 11.77 7.14 -14.60
N ALA A 235 11.64 6.27 -13.61
CA ALA A 235 11.27 4.87 -13.77
C ALA A 235 9.76 4.61 -13.56
N GLU A 236 8.98 5.66 -13.26
CA GLU A 236 7.56 5.58 -12.89
C GLU A 236 7.26 4.70 -11.67
N TRP A 237 8.27 4.46 -10.83
CA TRP A 237 8.19 3.69 -9.59
C TRP A 237 7.74 4.53 -8.39
N ASP A 238 7.67 5.85 -8.57
CA ASP A 238 7.29 6.79 -7.53
C ASP A 238 5.78 6.84 -7.25
N GLY A 239 4.97 6.17 -8.08
CA GLY A 239 3.50 6.22 -7.97
C GLY A 239 2.92 7.61 -8.26
N GLY A 240 3.72 8.52 -8.83
CA GLY A 240 3.32 9.88 -9.15
C GLY A 240 2.39 9.95 -10.35
N LEU A 241 1.59 11.02 -10.40
CA LEU A 241 0.89 11.40 -11.62
C LEU A 241 1.81 12.31 -12.45
N HIS A 242 2.20 11.84 -13.63
CA HIS A 242 3.16 12.52 -14.52
C HIS A 242 2.49 13.00 -15.81
N PRO A 243 1.56 13.97 -15.76
CA PRO A 243 1.02 14.55 -16.98
C PRO A 243 2.12 15.25 -17.77
N GLU A 244 2.24 14.96 -19.05
CA GLU A 244 3.19 15.64 -19.92
C GLU A 244 2.85 17.12 -20.08
N GLU A 245 3.87 17.98 -20.03
CA GLU A 245 3.68 19.43 -20.20
C GLU A 245 3.05 19.76 -21.56
N GLY A 246 2.01 20.59 -21.54
CA GLY A 246 1.30 21.00 -22.74
C GLY A 246 0.42 19.93 -23.39
N LYS A 247 0.19 18.80 -22.72
CA LYS A 247 -0.76 17.76 -23.15
C LYS A 247 -1.98 17.69 -22.23
N ASP A 248 -3.10 17.24 -22.80
CA ASP A 248 -4.28 16.87 -22.03
C ASP A 248 -4.00 15.57 -21.25
N TYR A 249 -4.53 15.48 -20.04
CA TYR A 249 -4.37 14.33 -19.16
C TYR A 249 -5.69 13.97 -18.49
N LEU A 250 -6.00 12.67 -18.43
CA LEU A 250 -7.15 12.12 -17.74
C LEU A 250 -6.70 10.94 -16.89
N ALA A 251 -6.93 11.03 -15.58
CA ALA A 251 -6.79 9.91 -14.66
C ALA A 251 -8.16 9.60 -14.05
N VAL A 252 -8.57 8.34 -14.13
CA VAL A 252 -9.77 7.83 -13.46
C VAL A 252 -9.31 7.03 -12.26
N ILE A 253 -9.70 7.49 -11.08
CA ILE A 253 -9.27 6.94 -9.79
C ILE A 253 -10.52 6.59 -9.00
N ASP A 254 -10.63 5.32 -8.63
CA ASP A 254 -11.68 4.85 -7.73
C ASP A 254 -11.19 4.88 -6.28
N THR A 255 -12.12 5.11 -5.36
CA THR A 255 -11.88 4.97 -3.93
C THR A 255 -13.15 4.45 -3.28
N ASN A 256 -13.01 3.35 -2.55
CA ASN A 256 -14.11 2.77 -1.79
C ASN A 256 -14.45 3.68 -0.60
N MET A 257 -15.72 4.07 -0.48
CA MET A 257 -16.25 4.90 0.62
C MET A 257 -17.33 4.20 1.44
N GLY A 258 -17.49 2.88 1.28
CA GLY A 258 -18.56 2.07 1.86
C GLY A 258 -18.16 1.25 3.09
N TYR A 259 -16.90 1.32 3.55
CA TYR A 259 -16.37 0.48 4.65
C TYR A 259 -16.59 -1.02 4.45
N ASN A 260 -16.55 -1.46 3.20
CA ASN A 260 -16.77 -2.85 2.81
C ASN A 260 -15.79 -3.20 1.69
N LYS A 261 -15.80 -4.45 1.23
CA LYS A 261 -14.94 -4.94 0.15
C LYS A 261 -15.70 -5.17 -1.16
N ALA A 262 -16.86 -4.51 -1.32
CA ALA A 262 -17.71 -4.75 -2.48
C ALA A 262 -17.01 -4.37 -3.79
N ASP A 263 -16.12 -3.38 -3.73
CA ASP A 263 -15.31 -2.92 -4.84
C ASP A 263 -14.37 -3.98 -5.42
N ALA A 264 -13.96 -4.98 -4.62
CA ALA A 264 -13.19 -6.13 -5.09
C ALA A 264 -14.01 -7.04 -6.04
N ALA A 265 -15.35 -7.01 -5.92
CA ALA A 265 -16.25 -7.75 -6.79
C ALA A 265 -16.77 -6.91 -7.98
N ILE A 266 -16.54 -5.60 -8.01
CA ILE A 266 -17.04 -4.73 -9.09
C ILE A 266 -16.18 -4.87 -10.34
N GLU A 267 -16.81 -5.29 -11.44
CA GLU A 267 -16.22 -5.20 -12.77
C GLU A 267 -16.32 -3.76 -13.30
N ARG A 268 -15.22 -3.25 -13.86
CA ARG A 268 -15.11 -1.86 -14.31
C ARG A 268 -14.79 -1.81 -15.79
N ALA A 269 -15.49 -0.96 -16.53
CA ALA A 269 -15.17 -0.67 -17.92
C ALA A 269 -15.10 0.84 -18.16
N LEU A 270 -14.12 1.26 -18.96
CA LEU A 270 -13.85 2.65 -19.31
C LEU A 270 -13.85 2.77 -20.84
N ASP A 271 -14.67 3.67 -21.37
CA ASP A 271 -14.65 4.10 -22.78
C ASP A 271 -14.38 5.60 -22.84
N TYR A 272 -13.30 5.99 -23.52
CA TYR A 272 -12.91 7.38 -23.70
C TYR A 272 -12.86 7.71 -25.18
N ARG A 273 -13.66 8.70 -25.60
CA ARG A 273 -13.78 9.13 -27.00
C ARG A 273 -13.53 10.61 -27.13
N VAL A 274 -12.69 10.98 -28.08
CA VAL A 274 -12.40 12.38 -28.44
C VAL A 274 -12.89 12.60 -29.86
N ALA A 275 -13.70 13.64 -30.07
CA ALA A 275 -14.28 13.99 -31.35
C ALA A 275 -14.23 15.50 -31.60
N TRP A 276 -14.25 15.91 -32.87
CA TRP A 276 -14.33 17.30 -33.31
C TRP A 276 -15.63 17.51 -34.07
N PRO A 277 -16.79 17.60 -33.36
CA PRO A 277 -18.09 17.65 -34.03
C PRO A 277 -18.24 18.87 -34.94
N ASP A 278 -17.56 19.97 -34.62
CA ASP A 278 -17.59 21.24 -35.36
C ASP A 278 -16.38 21.45 -36.30
N GLY A 279 -15.58 20.40 -36.53
CA GLY A 279 -14.40 20.42 -37.42
C GLY A 279 -13.04 20.55 -36.68
N PRO A 280 -11.92 20.31 -37.38
CA PRO A 280 -10.59 20.15 -36.77
C PRO A 280 -10.03 21.41 -36.10
N ASP A 281 -10.52 22.59 -36.49
CA ASP A 281 -10.11 23.88 -35.91
C ASP A 281 -10.98 24.29 -34.70
N ALA A 282 -12.01 23.51 -34.36
CA ALA A 282 -12.86 23.73 -33.20
C ALA A 282 -12.31 22.99 -31.97
N PRO A 283 -12.72 23.36 -30.74
CA PRO A 283 -12.40 22.59 -29.55
C PRO A 283 -12.86 21.13 -29.68
N ALA A 284 -12.02 20.20 -29.23
CA ALA A 284 -12.38 18.79 -29.16
C ALA A 284 -13.43 18.57 -28.05
N GLN A 285 -14.37 17.66 -28.29
CA GLN A 285 -15.26 17.12 -27.28
C GLN A 285 -14.74 15.76 -26.82
N ALA A 286 -14.39 15.67 -25.53
CA ALA A 286 -14.02 14.43 -24.88
C ALA A 286 -15.21 13.85 -24.09
N THR A 287 -15.55 12.59 -24.33
CA THR A 287 -16.58 11.86 -23.59
C THR A 287 -15.93 10.68 -22.87
N LEU A 288 -16.07 10.65 -21.54
CA LEU A 288 -15.69 9.51 -20.70
C LEU A 288 -16.96 8.78 -20.24
N THR A 289 -17.04 7.48 -20.51
CA THR A 289 -18.08 6.60 -19.98
C THR A 289 -17.44 5.61 -19.02
N LEU A 290 -17.88 5.63 -17.77
CA LEU A 290 -17.50 4.67 -16.74
C LEU A 290 -18.67 3.73 -16.47
N THR A 291 -18.42 2.43 -16.55
CA THR A 291 -19.41 1.39 -16.25
C THR A 291 -18.91 0.55 -15.08
N TYR A 292 -19.76 0.39 -14.07
CA TYR A 292 -19.52 -0.44 -12.89
C TYR A 292 -20.59 -1.54 -12.87
N THR A 293 -20.16 -2.79 -12.90
CA THR A 293 -21.05 -3.96 -12.90
C THR A 293 -20.78 -4.80 -11.67
N HIS A 294 -21.83 -5.02 -10.86
CA HIS A 294 -21.78 -6.00 -9.78
C HIS A 294 -22.22 -7.37 -10.36
N PRO A 295 -21.35 -8.40 -10.38
CA PRO A 295 -21.61 -9.65 -11.08
C PRO A 295 -22.61 -10.58 -10.36
N ILE A 296 -22.95 -10.28 -9.11
CA ILE A 296 -24.04 -10.96 -8.40
C ILE A 296 -25.32 -10.16 -8.70
N ASP A 297 -26.26 -10.79 -9.43
CA ASP A 297 -27.61 -10.27 -9.66
C ASP A 297 -28.30 -9.96 -8.32
N ALA A 298 -29.01 -8.83 -8.28
CA ALA A 298 -29.76 -8.35 -7.11
C ALA A 298 -30.95 -9.25 -6.74
#